data_AF-L8LRV3-F1
#
_entry.id   AF-L8LRV3-F1
#
_cell.length_a   1.000
_cell.length_b   1.000
_cell.length_c   1.000
_cell.angle_alpha   90.00
_cell.angle_beta   90.00
_cell.angle_gamma   90.00
#
_symmetry.space_group_name_H-M   'P 1'
#
loop_
_entity.id
_entity.type
_entity.pdbx_description
1 polymer ?
#
loop_
_entity_poly.entity_id
_entity_poly.type
_entity_poly.pdbx_seq_one_letter_code
_entity_poly.pdbx_strand_id
1 'polypeptide(L)'
;MISRTINNLATSKLDLKVRCSLSGQTKIFHQYTTHPLRVSNPFRLDKNNSHRLYLYLRNNSPGLLAEDELNLAVQLEQGSQLYLTEQAATKVHPVLEQNAAAQVNYQITIAENASLEFVPEPLILYADAALKQTTNITIYPNSNLFWSEIVIPGRLARGESYKFNYYDSCLNVTSSEGQLLFKDRSYLEGKNNQFKNSSLFAAHSIMGTAIAVYPEIGCHKLQKAIDNIVIADKNEAIVATSTLPYEQGIIIRALSNKSEQIKNYFRSALNSIRSLQDDSALPYIAK
;
A
#
# COMPACT_ATOMS: atom_id res chain seq x y z
N MET A 1 -26.98 38.42 -16.93
CA MET A 1 -26.47 38.04 -15.60
C MET A 1 -26.50 36.52 -15.53
N ILE A 2 -25.46 35.84 -16.01
CA ILE A 2 -25.36 34.37 -16.04
C ILE A 2 -23.96 34.02 -15.55
N SER A 3 -23.85 33.46 -14.35
CA SER A 3 -22.66 32.77 -13.86
C SER A 3 -23.17 31.52 -13.16
N ARG A 4 -23.30 30.41 -13.90
CA ARG A 4 -22.33 29.29 -13.97
C ARG A 4 -22.00 28.74 -12.58
N THR A 5 -22.73 27.74 -12.11
CA THR A 5 -22.59 26.29 -12.33
C THR A 5 -21.89 25.65 -11.13
N ILE A 6 -22.68 24.82 -10.44
CA ILE A 6 -22.39 23.86 -9.38
C ILE A 6 -21.05 23.15 -9.64
N ASN A 7 -20.01 23.43 -8.83
CA ASN A 7 -18.83 22.58 -8.74
C ASN A 7 -19.17 21.38 -7.83
N ASN A 8 -19.80 20.36 -8.42
CA ASN A 8 -19.72 19.01 -7.88
C ASN A 8 -18.29 18.53 -8.19
N LEU A 9 -17.36 18.64 -7.24
CA LEU A 9 -16.06 17.99 -7.37
C LEU A 9 -16.33 16.49 -7.55
N ALA A 10 -16.10 15.99 -8.76
CA ALA A 10 -16.36 14.61 -9.09
C ALA A 10 -15.37 13.73 -8.33
N THR A 11 -15.85 13.03 -7.30
CA THR A 11 -15.07 12.06 -6.54
C THR A 11 -14.44 11.04 -7.51
N SER A 12 -13.11 10.95 -7.51
CA SER A 12 -12.40 9.98 -8.34
C SER A 12 -12.59 8.60 -7.72
N LYS A 13 -13.11 7.64 -8.48
CA LYS A 13 -13.55 6.36 -7.96
C LYS A 13 -13.00 5.21 -8.79
N LEU A 14 -12.56 4.17 -8.10
CA LEU A 14 -12.27 2.85 -8.66
C LEU A 14 -13.04 1.82 -7.83
N ASP A 15 -13.90 1.04 -8.47
CA ASP A 15 -14.54 -0.13 -7.87
C ASP A 15 -14.09 -1.37 -8.64
N LEU A 16 -13.35 -2.26 -7.98
CA LEU A 16 -12.84 -3.51 -8.54
C LEU A 16 -13.39 -4.68 -7.73
N LYS A 17 -13.99 -5.65 -8.42
CA LYS A 17 -14.37 -6.95 -7.83
C LYS A 17 -13.75 -8.08 -8.61
N VAL A 18 -13.11 -9.01 -7.92
CA VAL A 18 -12.48 -10.20 -8.51
C VAL A 18 -13.06 -11.47 -7.90
N ARG A 19 -13.15 -12.53 -8.70
CA ARG A 19 -13.69 -13.82 -8.28
C ARG A 19 -13.03 -14.99 -8.99
N CYS A 20 -13.15 -16.18 -8.44
CA CYS A 20 -12.72 -17.41 -9.11
C CYS A 20 -13.66 -17.77 -10.28
N SER A 21 -13.09 -18.20 -11.40
CA SER A 21 -13.82 -18.91 -12.45
C SER A 21 -13.99 -20.38 -12.08
N LEU A 22 -14.76 -21.12 -12.88
CA LEU A 22 -14.96 -22.57 -12.71
C LEU A 22 -13.65 -23.37 -12.72
N SER A 23 -12.63 -22.89 -13.44
CA SER A 23 -11.28 -23.46 -13.44
C SER A 23 -10.40 -23.05 -12.24
N GLY A 24 -10.96 -22.37 -11.24
CA GLY A 24 -10.23 -21.86 -10.06
C GLY A 24 -9.41 -20.59 -10.29
N GLN A 25 -9.40 -20.04 -11.51
CA GLN A 25 -8.63 -18.83 -11.83
C GLN A 25 -9.34 -17.54 -11.38
N THR A 26 -8.61 -16.63 -10.75
CA THR A 26 -9.15 -15.32 -10.38
C THR A 26 -9.31 -14.42 -11.60
N LYS A 27 -10.49 -13.84 -11.79
CA LYS A 27 -10.82 -12.92 -12.91
C LYS A 27 -11.50 -11.66 -12.39
N ILE A 28 -11.39 -10.58 -13.15
CA ILE A 28 -12.19 -9.37 -12.92
C ILE A 28 -13.66 -9.71 -13.20
N PHE A 29 -14.52 -9.51 -12.21
CA PHE A 29 -15.97 -9.67 -12.32
C PHE A 29 -16.67 -8.33 -12.53
N HIS A 30 -16.20 -7.30 -11.84
CA HIS A 30 -16.71 -5.95 -11.96
C HIS A 30 -15.56 -4.95 -11.94
N GLN A 31 -15.65 -3.95 -12.80
CA GLN A 31 -14.72 -2.83 -12.82
C GLN A 31 -15.48 -1.56 -13.18
N TYR A 32 -15.36 -0.54 -12.34
CA TYR A 32 -15.80 0.81 -12.60
C TYR A 32 -14.66 1.78 -12.26
N THR A 33 -14.37 2.74 -13.12
CA THR A 33 -13.31 3.73 -12.88
C THR A 33 -13.69 5.08 -13.45
N THR A 34 -13.51 6.15 -12.67
CA THR A 34 -13.53 7.54 -13.18
C THR A 34 -12.12 8.07 -13.36
N HIS A 35 -11.95 9.14 -14.14
CA HIS A 35 -10.65 9.81 -14.23
C HIS A 35 -10.24 10.34 -12.84
N PRO A 36 -8.95 10.27 -12.45
CA PRO A 36 -7.79 9.80 -13.22
C PRO A 36 -7.44 8.32 -13.06
N LEU A 37 -8.24 7.57 -12.29
CA LEU A 37 -7.97 6.17 -11.94
C LEU A 37 -8.23 5.22 -13.12
N ARG A 38 -7.35 4.22 -13.26
CA ARG A 38 -7.47 3.13 -14.23
C ARG A 38 -6.88 1.84 -13.67
N VAL A 39 -7.35 0.72 -14.19
CA VAL A 39 -6.77 -0.61 -13.99
C VAL A 39 -6.15 -1.08 -15.31
N SER A 40 -5.07 -1.87 -15.27
CA SER A 40 -4.54 -2.53 -16.47
C SER A 40 -5.45 -3.64 -16.97
N ASN A 41 -5.15 -4.16 -18.16
CA ASN A 41 -5.66 -5.48 -18.52
C ASN A 41 -5.14 -6.53 -17.53
N PRO A 42 -5.90 -7.61 -17.25
CA PRO A 42 -5.43 -8.78 -16.53
C PRO A 42 -4.16 -9.36 -17.14
N PHE A 43 -3.19 -9.69 -16.29
CA PHE A 43 -2.03 -10.47 -16.71
C PHE A 43 -1.70 -11.55 -15.68
N ARG A 44 -0.93 -12.55 -16.11
CA ARG A 44 -0.45 -13.64 -15.26
C ARG A 44 1.01 -13.86 -15.58
N LEU A 45 1.84 -13.71 -14.56
CA LEU A 45 3.29 -13.80 -14.70
C LEU A 45 3.86 -15.02 -13.97
N ASP A 46 3.08 -15.57 -13.05
CA ASP A 46 3.45 -16.76 -12.31
C ASP A 46 3.19 -18.01 -13.17
N LYS A 47 4.27 -18.72 -13.49
CA LYS A 47 4.21 -19.95 -14.31
C LYS A 47 3.69 -21.15 -13.51
N ASN A 48 3.83 -21.12 -12.18
CA ASN A 48 3.46 -22.23 -11.30
C ASN A 48 2.09 -22.01 -10.65
N ASN A 49 1.62 -20.76 -10.57
CA ASN A 49 0.31 -20.39 -10.07
C ASN A 49 -0.50 -19.62 -11.13
N SER A 50 -1.25 -20.36 -11.94
CA SER A 50 -2.15 -19.74 -12.93
C SER A 50 -3.43 -19.13 -12.30
N HIS A 51 -3.66 -19.31 -11.00
CA HIS A 51 -4.88 -18.89 -10.31
C HIS A 51 -4.81 -17.41 -9.94
N ARG A 52 -3.64 -16.91 -9.54
CA ARG A 52 -3.42 -15.52 -9.13
C ARG A 52 -3.53 -14.54 -10.29
N LEU A 53 -4.37 -13.53 -10.13
CA LEU A 53 -4.54 -12.42 -11.05
C LEU A 53 -3.54 -11.31 -10.71
N TYR A 54 -2.90 -10.72 -11.71
CA TYR A 54 -2.04 -9.55 -11.55
C TYR A 54 -2.67 -8.34 -12.22
N LEU A 55 -2.66 -7.19 -11.53
CA LEU A 55 -3.18 -5.93 -12.02
C LEU A 55 -2.28 -4.75 -11.62
N TYR A 56 -2.17 -3.77 -12.51
CA TYR A 56 -1.66 -2.44 -12.18
C TYR A 56 -2.82 -1.48 -11.94
N LEU A 57 -2.79 -0.83 -10.78
CA LEU A 57 -3.47 0.45 -10.57
C LEU A 57 -2.66 1.56 -11.24
N ARG A 58 -3.38 2.48 -11.87
CA ARG A 58 -2.80 3.63 -12.56
C ARG A 58 -3.57 4.88 -12.17
N ASN A 59 -2.83 5.90 -11.76
CA ASN A 59 -3.32 7.26 -11.66
C ASN A 59 -2.69 8.05 -12.82
N ASN A 60 -3.51 8.44 -13.81
CA ASN A 60 -3.04 9.17 -14.99
C ASN A 60 -2.96 10.69 -14.76
N SER A 61 -3.04 11.15 -13.50
CA SER A 61 -2.77 12.54 -13.14
C SER A 61 -1.26 12.80 -13.01
N PRO A 62 -0.80 14.06 -13.03
CA PRO A 62 0.60 14.39 -12.74
C PRO A 62 0.97 14.22 -11.25
N GLY A 63 0.04 13.73 -10.42
CA GLY A 63 0.09 13.69 -8.96
C GLY A 63 -1.22 14.20 -8.35
N LEU A 64 -1.34 14.08 -7.03
CA LEU A 64 -2.45 14.61 -6.26
C LEU A 64 -2.27 16.12 -6.05
N LEU A 65 -3.27 16.90 -6.39
CA LEU A 65 -3.37 18.32 -6.09
C LEU A 65 -4.14 18.56 -4.78
N ALA A 66 -4.18 19.81 -4.33
CA ALA A 66 -5.04 20.21 -3.23
C ALA A 66 -6.50 19.80 -3.49
N GLU A 67 -7.16 19.23 -2.49
CA GLU A 67 -8.57 18.79 -2.53
C GLU A 67 -8.88 17.62 -3.48
N ASP A 68 -7.88 17.03 -4.14
CA ASP A 68 -8.08 15.77 -4.86
C ASP A 68 -8.55 14.68 -3.88
N GLU A 69 -9.61 13.97 -4.26
CA GLU A 69 -10.13 12.85 -3.49
C GLU A 69 -10.19 11.58 -4.35
N LEU A 70 -9.34 10.61 -4.02
CA LEU A 70 -9.31 9.29 -4.64
C LEU A 70 -9.98 8.26 -3.74
N ASN A 71 -10.97 7.54 -4.27
CA ASN A 71 -11.67 6.46 -3.58
C ASN A 71 -11.49 5.15 -4.34
N LEU A 72 -10.86 4.17 -3.70
CA LEU A 72 -10.56 2.87 -4.29
C LEU A 72 -11.22 1.76 -3.47
N ALA A 73 -12.18 1.06 -4.06
CA ALA A 73 -12.80 -0.12 -3.50
C ALA A 73 -12.29 -1.38 -4.21
N VAL A 74 -11.75 -2.34 -3.46
CA VAL A 74 -11.26 -3.63 -3.97
C VAL A 74 -11.91 -4.77 -3.20
N GLN A 75 -12.67 -5.61 -3.89
CA GLN A 75 -13.38 -6.75 -3.30
C GLN A 75 -12.86 -8.05 -3.92
N LEU A 76 -12.34 -8.93 -3.07
CA LEU A 76 -11.92 -10.27 -3.42
C LEU A 76 -12.99 -11.25 -2.92
N GLU A 77 -13.66 -11.95 -3.83
CA GLU A 77 -14.59 -13.03 -3.48
C GLU A 77 -13.84 -14.28 -3.01
N GLN A 78 -14.58 -15.22 -2.42
CA GLN A 78 -14.04 -16.42 -1.77
C GLN A 78 -13.01 -17.15 -2.66
N GLY A 79 -11.87 -17.49 -2.07
CA GLY A 79 -10.78 -18.22 -2.73
C GLY A 79 -10.02 -17.45 -3.81
N SER A 80 -10.38 -16.19 -4.10
CA SER A 80 -9.70 -15.41 -5.15
C SER A 80 -8.33 -14.92 -4.70
N GLN A 81 -7.39 -14.83 -5.64
CA GLN A 81 -6.00 -14.45 -5.40
C GLN A 81 -5.65 -13.27 -6.32
N LEU A 82 -5.30 -12.13 -5.73
CA LEU A 82 -4.96 -10.91 -6.43
C LEU A 82 -3.60 -10.38 -5.97
N TYR A 83 -2.71 -10.18 -6.94
CA TYR A 83 -1.57 -9.29 -6.79
C TYR A 83 -1.93 -7.93 -7.41
N LEU A 84 -1.85 -6.88 -6.59
CA LEU A 84 -2.16 -5.51 -6.97
C LEU A 84 -0.94 -4.64 -6.71
N THR A 85 -0.54 -3.85 -7.70
CA THR A 85 0.54 -2.87 -7.55
C THR A 85 0.20 -1.62 -8.32
N GLU A 86 1.00 -0.58 -8.19
CA GLU A 86 0.88 0.65 -8.98
C GLU A 86 1.97 0.69 -10.05
N GLN A 87 1.68 1.34 -11.17
CA GLN A 87 2.67 1.48 -12.25
C GLN A 87 3.74 2.53 -11.94
N ALA A 88 3.41 3.55 -11.14
CA ALA A 88 4.31 4.65 -10.86
C ALA A 88 4.08 5.22 -9.47
N ALA A 89 5.13 5.82 -8.92
CA ALA A 89 5.08 6.57 -7.67
C ALA A 89 4.04 7.70 -7.74
N THR A 90 3.23 7.82 -6.69
CA THR A 90 2.24 8.89 -6.57
C THR A 90 2.89 10.14 -5.99
N LYS A 91 2.87 11.23 -6.75
CA LYS A 91 3.38 12.54 -6.31
C LYS A 91 2.27 13.29 -5.60
N VAL A 92 2.55 13.93 -4.49
CA VAL A 92 1.61 14.83 -3.80
C VAL A 92 2.15 16.24 -3.93
N HIS A 93 1.39 17.11 -4.58
CA HIS A 93 1.79 18.48 -4.89
C HIS A 93 1.55 19.45 -3.73
N PRO A 94 2.17 20.64 -3.77
CA PRO A 94 1.92 21.71 -2.81
C PRO A 94 0.44 22.05 -2.65
N VAL A 95 0.04 22.35 -1.43
CA VAL A 95 -1.26 22.94 -1.13
C VAL A 95 -1.08 24.42 -0.82
N LEU A 96 -1.81 25.29 -1.54
CA LEU A 96 -1.71 26.75 -1.40
C LEU A 96 -2.64 27.30 -0.31
N GLU A 97 -3.78 26.64 -0.08
CA GLU A 97 -4.79 27.07 0.86
C GLU A 97 -4.57 26.47 2.25
N GLN A 98 -4.84 27.27 3.30
CA GLN A 98 -4.76 26.78 4.67
C GLN A 98 -5.85 25.72 4.91
N ASN A 99 -5.46 24.57 5.47
CA ASN A 99 -6.30 23.40 5.79
C ASN A 99 -6.74 22.50 4.62
N ALA A 100 -6.43 22.83 3.38
CA ALA A 100 -6.66 21.92 2.27
C ALA A 100 -5.67 20.72 2.32
N ALA A 101 -6.08 19.58 1.79
CA ALA A 101 -5.26 18.38 1.67
C ALA A 101 -5.80 17.48 0.56
N ALA A 102 -4.91 16.72 -0.07
CA ALA A 102 -5.31 15.57 -0.87
C ALA A 102 -5.81 14.45 0.05
N GLN A 103 -6.74 13.64 -0.46
CA GLN A 103 -7.33 12.52 0.26
C GLN A 103 -7.28 11.26 -0.59
N VAL A 104 -6.83 10.15 0.01
CA VAL A 104 -6.84 8.83 -0.62
C VAL A 104 -7.52 7.84 0.33
N ASN A 105 -8.58 7.20 -0.14
CA ASN A 105 -9.41 6.29 0.62
C ASN A 105 -9.40 4.92 -0.04
N TYR A 106 -8.91 3.91 0.67
CA TYR A 106 -8.99 2.52 0.27
C TYR A 106 -10.05 1.78 1.10
N GLN A 107 -10.93 1.06 0.41
CA GLN A 107 -11.96 0.20 0.98
C GLN A 107 -11.77 -1.21 0.44
N ILE A 108 -11.20 -2.09 1.26
CA ILE A 108 -10.77 -3.42 0.81
C ILE A 108 -11.56 -4.48 1.56
N THR A 109 -12.09 -5.46 0.84
CA THR A 109 -12.73 -6.65 1.42
C THR A 109 -12.06 -7.90 0.88
N ILE A 110 -11.60 -8.75 1.79
CA ILE A 110 -10.93 -10.01 1.47
C ILE A 110 -11.79 -11.13 2.05
N ALA A 111 -12.57 -11.79 1.19
CA ALA A 111 -13.44 -12.87 1.59
C ALA A 111 -12.66 -14.12 2.03
N GLU A 112 -13.38 -15.10 2.58
CA GLU A 112 -12.80 -16.31 3.13
C GLU A 112 -11.88 -17.02 2.12
N ASN A 113 -10.72 -17.49 2.59
CA ASN A 113 -9.70 -18.16 1.76
C ASN A 113 -9.16 -17.32 0.57
N ALA A 114 -9.52 -16.04 0.46
CA ALA A 114 -8.96 -15.16 -0.56
C ALA A 114 -7.59 -14.62 -0.14
N SER A 115 -6.76 -14.22 -1.11
CA SER A 115 -5.41 -13.69 -0.88
C SER A 115 -5.23 -12.38 -1.63
N LEU A 116 -4.91 -11.31 -0.89
CA LEU A 116 -4.49 -10.04 -1.45
C LEU A 116 -3.02 -9.79 -1.16
N GLU A 117 -2.25 -9.53 -2.21
CA GLU A 117 -0.91 -8.97 -2.13
C GLU A 117 -0.94 -7.57 -2.76
N PHE A 118 -1.09 -6.53 -1.94
CA PHE A 118 -1.13 -5.15 -2.39
C PHE A 118 0.20 -4.43 -2.08
N VAL A 119 0.99 -4.23 -3.13
CA VAL A 119 2.34 -3.65 -3.06
C VAL A 119 2.40 -2.37 -3.92
N PRO A 120 1.84 -1.24 -3.44
CA PRO A 120 1.82 0.02 -4.18
C PRO A 120 3.23 0.59 -4.39
N GLU A 121 3.33 1.57 -5.30
CA GLU A 121 4.56 2.33 -5.50
C GLU A 121 4.69 3.44 -4.44
N PRO A 122 5.88 4.03 -4.26
CA PRO A 122 6.08 5.04 -3.22
C PRO A 122 5.22 6.29 -3.41
N LEU A 123 4.80 6.86 -2.29
CA LEU A 123 4.27 8.22 -2.20
C LEU A 123 5.43 9.22 -2.08
N ILE A 124 5.39 10.31 -2.85
CA ILE A 124 6.41 11.37 -2.81
C ILE A 124 5.73 12.68 -2.38
N LEU A 125 6.01 13.11 -1.15
CA LEU A 125 5.41 14.30 -0.55
C LEU A 125 6.22 15.55 -0.90
N TYR A 126 5.73 16.39 -1.83
CA TYR A 126 6.46 17.60 -2.20
C TYR A 126 6.43 18.66 -1.09
N ALA A 127 7.26 19.68 -1.21
CA ALA A 127 7.19 20.87 -0.36
C ALA A 127 5.74 21.39 -0.28
N ASP A 128 5.31 21.76 0.94
CA ASP A 128 3.96 22.24 1.22
C ASP A 128 2.82 21.24 0.94
N ALA A 129 3.11 19.96 0.64
CA ALA A 129 2.08 18.94 0.46
C ALA A 129 1.36 18.61 1.77
N ALA A 130 0.08 18.32 1.68
CA ALA A 130 -0.72 17.77 2.78
C ALA A 130 -1.54 16.59 2.25
N LEU A 131 -1.39 15.42 2.87
CA LEU A 131 -2.09 14.19 2.47
C LEU A 131 -2.74 13.54 3.68
N LYS A 132 -4.02 13.18 3.53
CA LYS A 132 -4.73 12.27 4.41
C LYS A 132 -4.97 10.96 3.66
N GLN A 133 -4.62 9.85 4.28
CA GLN A 133 -4.87 8.53 3.72
C GLN A 133 -5.61 7.66 4.72
N THR A 134 -6.71 7.07 4.29
CA THR A 134 -7.46 6.11 5.09
C THR A 134 -7.56 4.79 4.34
N THR A 135 -7.08 3.71 4.95
CA THR A 135 -7.20 2.36 4.41
C THR A 135 -8.04 1.53 5.37
N ASN A 136 -9.20 1.06 4.95
CA ASN A 136 -10.00 0.12 5.73
C ASN A 136 -10.00 -1.22 5.02
N ILE A 137 -9.64 -2.27 5.77
CA ILE A 137 -9.59 -3.64 5.27
C ILE A 137 -10.50 -4.50 6.13
N THR A 138 -11.53 -5.07 5.53
CA THR A 138 -12.32 -6.14 6.13
C THR A 138 -11.75 -7.48 5.71
N ILE A 139 -11.32 -8.27 6.70
CA ILE A 139 -10.65 -9.56 6.50
C ILE A 139 -11.52 -10.68 7.08
N TYR A 140 -11.85 -11.67 6.24
CA TYR A 140 -12.61 -12.85 6.64
C TYR A 140 -11.67 -13.96 7.15
N PRO A 141 -12.18 -14.99 7.86
CA PRO A 141 -11.38 -16.11 8.30
C PRO A 141 -10.56 -16.76 7.18
N ASN A 142 -9.37 -17.28 7.51
CA ASN A 142 -8.45 -17.98 6.61
C ASN A 142 -8.01 -17.19 5.37
N SER A 143 -8.25 -15.88 5.34
CA SER A 143 -7.80 -15.03 4.24
C SER A 143 -6.40 -14.48 4.48
N ASN A 144 -5.69 -14.23 3.39
CA ASN A 144 -4.30 -13.81 3.39
C ASN A 144 -4.18 -12.36 2.92
N LEU A 145 -3.37 -11.58 3.64
CA LEU A 145 -3.07 -10.19 3.30
C LEU A 145 -1.57 -9.94 3.40
N PHE A 146 -1.00 -9.43 2.31
CA PHE A 146 0.24 -8.66 2.34
C PHE A 146 -0.08 -7.26 1.85
N TRP A 147 0.13 -6.25 2.69
CA TRP A 147 -0.03 -4.84 2.33
C TRP A 147 1.25 -4.09 2.66
N SER A 148 1.64 -3.15 1.81
CA SER A 148 2.80 -2.30 2.09
C SER A 148 2.59 -0.85 1.66
N GLU A 149 3.43 0.02 2.17
CA GLU A 149 3.48 1.44 1.83
C GLU A 149 4.92 1.95 1.98
N ILE A 150 5.33 2.84 1.09
CA ILE A 150 6.60 3.55 1.16
C ILE A 150 6.34 5.05 1.01
N VAL A 151 6.85 5.86 1.93
CA VAL A 151 6.71 7.32 1.94
C VAL A 151 8.08 7.96 1.80
N ILE A 152 8.25 8.71 0.71
CA ILE A 152 9.43 9.52 0.42
C ILE A 152 9.14 10.96 0.84
N PRO A 153 9.86 11.53 1.83
CA PRO A 153 9.52 12.81 2.46
C PRO A 153 10.01 14.03 1.64
N GLY A 154 9.91 13.98 0.32
CA GLY A 154 10.37 15.07 -0.55
C GLY A 154 11.03 14.60 -1.83
N ARG A 155 11.33 15.57 -2.69
CA ARG A 155 12.19 15.37 -3.86
C ARG A 155 13.65 15.33 -3.42
N LEU A 156 14.06 14.21 -2.83
CA LEU A 156 15.39 14.05 -2.20
C LEU A 156 16.54 14.41 -3.16
N ALA A 157 16.45 14.02 -4.44
CA ALA A 157 17.43 14.36 -5.47
C ALA A 157 17.54 15.87 -5.77
N ARG A 158 16.57 16.68 -5.35
CA ARG A 158 16.55 18.15 -5.45
C ARG A 158 16.90 18.84 -4.12
N GLY A 159 17.38 18.11 -3.12
CA GLY A 159 17.67 18.65 -1.78
C GLY A 159 16.40 19.01 -0.99
N GLU A 160 15.25 18.45 -1.37
CA GLU A 160 14.00 18.62 -0.64
C GLU A 160 13.74 17.40 0.23
N SER A 161 13.75 17.62 1.55
CA SER A 161 13.48 16.61 2.57
C SER A 161 12.71 17.25 3.71
N TYR A 162 11.60 16.64 4.15
CA TYR A 162 10.73 17.12 5.22
C TYR A 162 10.27 18.58 5.04
N LYS A 163 9.98 18.99 3.81
CA LYS A 163 9.42 20.33 3.48
C LYS A 163 7.90 20.33 3.26
N PHE A 164 7.24 19.18 3.31
CA PHE A 164 5.79 19.06 3.25
C PHE A 164 5.12 19.60 4.54
N ASN A 165 3.80 19.76 4.54
CA ASN A 165 3.05 20.17 5.73
C ASN A 165 2.83 18.95 6.64
N TYR A 166 2.04 17.97 6.21
CA TYR A 166 1.83 16.72 6.95
C TYR A 166 1.41 15.54 6.06
N TYR A 167 1.56 14.35 6.62
CA TYR A 167 1.02 13.09 6.12
C TYR A 167 0.29 12.37 7.28
N ASP A 168 -1.02 12.20 7.17
CA ASP A 168 -1.87 11.49 8.14
C ASP A 168 -2.38 10.19 7.52
N SER A 169 -1.77 9.07 7.86
CA SER A 169 -2.17 7.73 7.40
C SER A 169 -2.84 6.96 8.51
N CYS A 170 -4.01 6.38 8.21
CA CYS A 170 -4.77 5.54 9.12
C CYS A 170 -5.18 4.24 8.42
N LEU A 171 -4.62 3.12 8.86
CA LEU A 171 -5.01 1.78 8.45
C LEU A 171 -5.87 1.14 9.55
N ASN A 172 -7.08 0.73 9.21
CA ASN A 172 -7.96 -0.05 10.08
C ASN A 172 -8.17 -1.43 9.45
N VAL A 173 -7.96 -2.49 10.24
CA VAL A 173 -8.26 -3.86 9.81
C VAL A 173 -9.32 -4.45 10.74
N THR A 174 -10.44 -4.89 10.16
CA THR A 174 -11.60 -5.39 10.90
C THR A 174 -11.97 -6.80 10.46
N SER A 175 -12.57 -7.58 11.35
CA SER A 175 -13.19 -8.86 11.00
C SER A 175 -14.45 -8.67 10.15
N SER A 176 -14.98 -9.77 9.61
CA SER A 176 -16.27 -9.82 8.91
C SER A 176 -17.47 -9.39 9.76
N GLU A 177 -17.36 -9.52 11.08
CA GLU A 177 -18.39 -9.13 12.05
C GLU A 177 -18.25 -7.66 12.49
N GLY A 178 -17.26 -6.93 11.95
CA GLY A 178 -17.02 -5.52 12.27
C GLY A 178 -16.15 -5.28 13.50
N GLN A 179 -15.52 -6.31 14.08
CA GLN A 179 -14.58 -6.15 15.18
C GLN A 179 -13.26 -5.55 14.67
N LEU A 180 -12.76 -4.48 15.29
CA LEU A 180 -11.42 -3.97 15.01
C LEU A 180 -10.35 -4.96 15.50
N LEU A 181 -9.57 -5.50 14.58
CA LEU A 181 -8.48 -6.44 14.88
C LEU A 181 -7.22 -5.69 15.27
N PHE A 182 -6.83 -4.71 14.44
CA PHE A 182 -5.73 -3.80 14.72
C PHE A 182 -5.86 -2.53 13.88
N LYS A 183 -5.11 -1.50 14.30
CA LYS A 183 -5.03 -0.21 13.63
C LYS A 183 -3.58 0.27 13.63
N ASP A 184 -3.14 0.80 12.49
CA ASP A 184 -1.91 1.57 12.38
C ASP A 184 -2.25 3.02 12.08
N ARG A 185 -1.69 3.97 12.82
CA ARG A 185 -1.82 5.39 12.49
C ARG A 185 -0.45 6.06 12.53
N SER A 186 -0.11 6.72 11.43
CA SER A 186 1.12 7.46 11.27
C SER A 186 0.78 8.91 10.93
N TYR A 187 0.97 9.82 11.89
CA TYR A 187 0.90 11.25 11.65
C TYR A 187 2.32 11.82 11.61
N LEU A 188 2.73 12.24 10.42
CA LEU A 188 4.06 12.74 10.14
C LEU A 188 3.97 14.21 9.77
N GLU A 189 4.59 15.07 10.57
CA GLU A 189 4.82 16.45 10.17
C GLU A 189 6.02 16.53 9.22
N GLY A 190 6.00 17.49 8.30
CA GLY A 190 7.17 17.77 7.46
C GLY A 190 8.01 18.86 8.10
N LYS A 191 7.68 20.12 7.79
CA LYS A 191 8.42 21.31 8.24
C LYS A 191 8.57 21.37 9.76
N ASN A 192 7.54 20.97 10.49
CA ASN A 192 7.48 21.05 11.95
C ASN A 192 8.01 19.80 12.67
N ASN A 193 8.45 18.77 11.93
CA ASN A 193 8.96 17.56 12.56
C ASN A 193 10.23 17.83 13.35
N GLN A 194 10.12 17.75 14.67
CA GLN A 194 11.23 17.95 15.62
C GLN A 194 12.34 16.90 15.46
N PHE A 195 12.04 15.72 14.91
CA PHE A 195 12.98 14.63 14.74
C PHE A 195 13.68 14.63 13.37
N LYS A 196 13.32 15.52 12.44
CA LYS A 196 13.87 15.50 11.06
C LYS A 196 15.40 15.64 10.99
N ASN A 197 16.00 16.24 12.02
CA ASN A 197 17.46 16.40 12.17
C ASN A 197 18.10 15.38 13.13
N SER A 198 17.33 14.45 13.68
CA SER A 198 17.88 13.35 14.49
C SER A 198 18.77 12.46 13.62
N SER A 199 19.76 11.80 14.23
CA SER A 199 20.69 10.91 13.51
C SER A 199 19.96 9.85 12.70
N LEU A 200 18.86 9.32 13.22
CA LEU A 200 18.04 8.30 12.55
C LEU A 200 17.38 8.85 11.28
N PHE A 201 16.58 9.92 11.41
CA PHE A 201 15.82 10.50 10.29
C PHE A 201 16.69 11.24 9.27
N ALA A 202 17.80 11.84 9.70
CA ALA A 202 18.75 12.49 8.82
C ALA A 202 19.50 11.47 7.95
N ALA A 203 19.87 10.32 8.51
CA ALA A 203 20.52 9.24 7.76
C ALA A 203 19.53 8.41 6.94
N HIS A 204 18.27 8.29 7.38
CA HIS A 204 17.24 7.46 6.77
C HIS A 204 15.89 8.18 6.74
N SER A 205 15.68 8.97 5.70
CA SER A 205 14.50 9.84 5.58
C SER A 205 13.25 9.10 5.04
N ILE A 206 13.43 8.05 4.25
CA ILE A 206 12.33 7.29 3.64
C ILE A 206 11.79 6.28 4.65
N MET A 207 10.47 6.24 4.79
CA MET A 207 9.76 5.30 5.66
C MET A 207 9.03 4.24 4.85
N GLY A 208 9.04 3.01 5.35
CA GLY A 208 8.27 1.90 4.82
C GLY A 208 7.50 1.19 5.92
N THR A 209 6.29 0.76 5.60
CA THR A 209 5.49 -0.13 6.44
C THR A 209 4.98 -1.30 5.61
N ALA A 210 5.05 -2.51 6.12
CA ALA A 210 4.35 -3.65 5.54
C ALA A 210 3.67 -4.46 6.64
N ILE A 211 2.55 -5.10 6.29
CA ILE A 211 1.77 -5.97 7.17
C ILE A 211 1.54 -7.28 6.45
N ALA A 212 1.73 -8.39 7.16
CA ALA A 212 1.43 -9.72 6.68
C ALA A 212 0.49 -10.44 7.66
N VAL A 213 -0.67 -10.86 7.17
CA VAL A 213 -1.66 -11.69 7.88
C VAL A 213 -1.85 -12.97 7.06
N TYR A 214 -1.38 -14.08 7.61
CA TYR A 214 -1.46 -15.41 6.98
C TYR A 214 -1.81 -16.45 8.06
N PRO A 215 -3.10 -16.60 8.42
CA PRO A 215 -3.53 -17.39 9.57
C PRO A 215 -3.07 -18.85 9.54
N GLU A 216 -3.09 -19.48 8.37
CA GLU A 216 -2.66 -20.88 8.20
C GLU A 216 -1.14 -21.08 8.39
N ILE A 217 -0.32 -20.05 8.11
CA ILE A 217 1.12 -20.07 8.34
C ILE A 217 1.42 -19.86 9.83
N GLY A 218 0.71 -18.91 10.45
CA GLY A 218 0.89 -18.50 11.84
C GLY A 218 2.08 -17.56 12.06
N CYS A 219 1.94 -16.68 13.06
CA CYS A 219 2.89 -15.58 13.33
C CYS A 219 4.34 -16.04 13.55
N HIS A 220 4.55 -17.14 14.27
CA HIS A 220 5.91 -17.62 14.56
C HIS A 220 6.67 -18.01 13.29
N LYS A 221 6.02 -18.70 12.34
CA LYS A 221 6.65 -19.06 11.06
C LYS A 221 6.88 -17.83 10.18
N LEU A 222 5.92 -16.91 10.14
CA LEU A 222 6.08 -15.63 9.44
C LEU A 222 7.28 -14.84 9.96
N GLN A 223 7.36 -14.66 11.28
CA GLN A 223 8.43 -13.95 11.94
C GLN A 223 9.80 -14.56 11.61
N LYS A 224 9.93 -15.89 11.78
CA LYS A 224 11.16 -16.62 11.45
C LYS A 224 11.57 -16.46 9.99
N ALA A 225 10.61 -16.48 9.05
CA ALA A 225 10.90 -16.33 7.63
C ALA A 225 11.40 -14.92 7.27
N ILE A 226 10.97 -13.90 8.02
CA ILE A 226 11.44 -12.52 7.81
C ILE A 226 12.73 -12.24 8.55
N ASP A 227 12.95 -12.79 9.73
CA ASP A 227 14.22 -12.66 10.47
C ASP A 227 15.42 -13.23 9.68
N ASN A 228 15.15 -14.21 8.80
CA ASN A 228 16.16 -14.79 7.92
C ASN A 228 16.52 -13.90 6.72
N ILE A 229 15.84 -12.77 6.51
CA ILE A 229 16.12 -11.86 5.40
C ILE A 229 17.36 -11.04 5.74
N VAL A 230 18.43 -11.28 4.99
CA VAL A 230 19.68 -10.55 5.13
C VAL A 230 19.59 -9.23 4.37
N ILE A 231 19.77 -8.12 5.10
CA ILE A 231 20.02 -6.81 4.49
C ILE A 231 21.50 -6.78 4.13
N ALA A 232 21.81 -6.65 2.84
CA ALA A 232 23.19 -6.68 2.32
C ALA A 232 24.08 -5.60 2.96
N ASP A 233 23.51 -4.43 3.27
CA ASP A 233 24.17 -3.38 4.04
C ASP A 233 23.20 -2.78 5.07
N LYS A 234 23.46 -3.04 6.37
CA LYS A 234 22.66 -2.50 7.48
C LYS A 234 22.76 -0.98 7.62
N ASN A 235 23.74 -0.35 6.98
CA ASN A 235 23.84 1.12 6.90
C ASN A 235 22.90 1.70 5.83
N GLU A 236 22.36 0.89 4.93
CA GLU A 236 21.47 1.35 3.87
C GLU A 236 19.99 1.22 4.24
N ALA A 237 19.64 0.29 5.13
CA ALA A 237 18.28 0.17 5.65
C ALA A 237 18.25 -0.36 7.08
N ILE A 238 17.38 0.23 7.90
CA ILE A 238 17.06 -0.23 9.25
C ILE A 238 15.67 -0.85 9.18
N VAL A 239 15.54 -2.10 9.59
CA VAL A 239 14.25 -2.80 9.61
C VAL A 239 13.98 -3.36 10.99
N ALA A 240 12.73 -3.25 11.41
CA ALA A 240 12.21 -3.87 12.62
C ALA A 240 10.89 -4.58 12.31
N THR A 241 10.60 -5.63 13.06
CA THR A 241 9.39 -6.43 12.94
C THR A 241 8.76 -6.67 14.29
N SER A 242 7.44 -6.79 14.33
CA SER A 242 6.71 -7.16 15.53
C SER A 242 5.47 -7.98 15.17
N THR A 243 5.04 -8.84 16.08
CA THR A 243 3.73 -9.49 16.01
C THR A 243 2.61 -8.44 16.18
N LEU A 244 1.53 -8.58 15.41
CA LEU A 244 0.31 -7.80 15.55
C LEU A 244 -0.52 -8.25 16.77
N PRO A 245 -1.45 -7.42 17.26
CA PRO A 245 -2.36 -7.81 18.34
C PRO A 245 -3.05 -9.16 18.09
N TYR A 246 -3.25 -9.94 19.15
CA TYR A 246 -3.89 -11.26 19.11
C TYR A 246 -3.24 -12.26 18.14
N GLU A 247 -1.93 -12.10 17.86
CA GLU A 247 -1.18 -12.95 16.93
C GLU A 247 -1.86 -13.06 15.55
N GLN A 248 -2.48 -11.97 15.09
CA GLN A 248 -3.17 -11.92 13.79
C GLN A 248 -2.21 -11.88 12.60
N GLY A 249 -0.95 -11.54 12.84
CA GLY A 249 0.05 -11.41 11.79
C GLY A 249 1.28 -10.67 12.32
N ILE A 250 1.99 -10.02 11.41
CA ILE A 250 3.20 -9.27 11.71
C ILE A 250 3.19 -7.92 10.99
N ILE A 251 3.87 -6.94 11.60
CA ILE A 251 4.17 -5.64 11.00
C ILE A 251 5.69 -5.53 10.81
N ILE A 252 6.07 -4.93 9.69
CA ILE A 252 7.44 -4.62 9.29
C ILE A 252 7.54 -3.10 9.16
N ARG A 253 8.51 -2.49 9.83
CA ARG A 253 8.86 -1.07 9.69
C ARG A 253 10.26 -0.97 9.12
N ALA A 254 10.44 -0.12 8.11
CA ALA A 254 11.72 0.08 7.45
C ALA A 254 12.05 1.57 7.33
N LEU A 255 13.32 1.90 7.49
CA LEU A 255 13.88 3.22 7.24
C LEU A 255 15.06 3.09 6.27
N SER A 256 15.14 3.97 5.28
CA SER A 256 16.27 4.02 4.34
C SER A 256 16.48 5.44 3.79
N ASN A 257 17.60 5.68 3.11
CA ASN A 257 17.79 6.84 2.24
C ASN A 257 17.53 6.53 0.75
N LYS A 258 17.27 5.27 0.41
CA LYS A 258 16.97 4.79 -0.95
C LYS A 258 15.68 3.96 -0.93
N SER A 259 14.66 4.38 -1.67
CA SER A 259 13.38 3.65 -1.73
C SER A 259 13.54 2.22 -2.25
N GLU A 260 14.50 2.00 -3.15
CA GLU A 260 14.79 0.68 -3.71
C GLU A 260 15.19 -0.35 -2.65
N GLN A 261 15.85 0.07 -1.57
CA GLN A 261 16.21 -0.86 -0.49
C GLN A 261 14.98 -1.36 0.26
N ILE A 262 14.03 -0.46 0.55
CA ILE A 262 12.76 -0.82 1.19
C ILE A 262 11.92 -1.69 0.25
N LYS A 263 11.85 -1.35 -1.05
CA LYS A 263 11.15 -2.15 -2.06
C LYS A 263 11.72 -3.56 -2.15
N ASN A 264 13.04 -3.70 -2.21
CA ASN A 264 13.72 -4.99 -2.27
C ASN A 264 13.48 -5.81 -1.01
N TYR A 265 13.49 -5.16 0.17
CA TYR A 265 13.19 -5.83 1.43
C TYR A 265 11.75 -6.34 1.46
N PHE A 266 10.75 -5.51 1.13
CA PHE A 266 9.34 -5.94 1.09
C PHE A 266 9.09 -7.03 0.05
N ARG A 267 9.75 -6.95 -1.12
CA ARG A 267 9.72 -8.03 -2.12
C ARG A 267 10.30 -9.34 -1.56
N SER A 268 11.42 -9.25 -0.83
CA SER A 268 12.03 -10.43 -0.19
C SER A 268 11.14 -11.00 0.90
N ALA A 269 10.50 -10.15 1.72
CA ALA A 269 9.52 -10.57 2.72
C ALA A 269 8.35 -11.32 2.10
N LEU A 270 7.75 -10.75 1.05
CA LEU A 270 6.65 -11.41 0.35
C LEU A 270 7.09 -12.72 -0.32
N ASN A 271 8.30 -12.78 -0.89
CA ASN A 271 8.84 -14.02 -1.45
C ASN A 271 9.09 -15.10 -0.39
N SER A 272 9.62 -14.72 0.78
CA SER A 272 9.79 -15.65 1.90
C SER A 272 8.45 -16.21 2.37
N ILE A 273 7.41 -15.37 2.43
CA ILE A 273 6.05 -15.81 2.80
C ILE A 273 5.46 -16.74 1.73
N ARG A 274 5.55 -16.38 0.45
CA ARG A 274 5.10 -17.21 -0.67
C ARG A 274 5.75 -18.59 -0.65
N SER A 275 7.05 -18.65 -0.35
CA SER A 275 7.77 -19.93 -0.21
C SER A 275 7.24 -20.82 0.92
N LEU A 276 6.65 -20.26 1.98
CA LEU A 276 6.02 -21.05 3.05
C LEU A 276 4.68 -21.67 2.63
N GLN A 277 4.10 -21.21 1.52
CA GLN A 277 2.85 -21.71 0.94
C GLN A 277 3.09 -22.52 -0.33
N ASP A 278 4.35 -22.88 -0.62
CA ASP A 278 4.78 -23.49 -1.88
C ASP A 278 4.38 -22.67 -3.14
N ASP A 279 4.14 -21.36 -2.97
CA ASP A 279 3.86 -20.43 -4.07
C ASP A 279 5.17 -19.93 -4.69
N SER A 280 5.12 -19.55 -5.97
CA SER A 280 6.33 -19.10 -6.65
C SER A 280 6.77 -17.71 -6.17
N ALA A 281 8.06 -17.43 -6.26
CA ALA A 281 8.57 -16.08 -6.01
C ALA A 281 7.90 -15.08 -6.94
N LEU A 282 7.70 -13.85 -6.47
CA LEU A 282 7.14 -12.78 -7.27
C LEU A 282 7.88 -12.69 -8.61
N PRO A 283 7.16 -12.75 -9.73
CA PRO A 283 7.78 -12.60 -11.04
C PRO A 283 8.35 -11.20 -11.21
N TYR A 284 9.14 -11.01 -12.27
CA TYR A 284 9.49 -9.65 -12.68
C TYR A 284 8.23 -8.94 -13.17
N ILE A 285 7.92 -7.81 -12.54
CA ILE A 285 6.75 -7.00 -12.83
C ILE A 285 7.31 -5.74 -13.47
N ALA A 286 7.19 -5.62 -14.79
CA ALA A 286 7.63 -4.43 -15.51
C ALA A 286 6.83 -3.21 -15.01
N LYS A 287 7.49 -2.12 -14.64
CA LYS A 287 6.84 -0.88 -14.20
C LYS A 287 7.14 0.22 -15.19
#